data_AF-A0A929D4J8-F1
#
_entry.id   AF-A0A929D4J8-F1
#
_cell.length_a   1.000
_cell.length_b   1.000
_cell.length_c   1.000
_cell.angle_alpha   90.00
_cell.angle_beta   90.00
_cell.angle_gamma   90.00
#
_symmetry.space_group_name_H-M   'P 1'
#
loop_
_entity.id
_entity.type
_entity.pdbx_description
1 polymer ?
#
loop_
_entity_poly.entity_id
_entity_poly.type
_entity_poly.pdbx_seq_one_letter_code
_entity_poly.pdbx_strand_id
1 'polypeptide(L)' 'MAQVERLEIPPKTIVVFHPGGYHLMLHESKRRLKAGDKVDFTLHFSSGQEVTVNAVIKRDPGSMDNHQHH' A
#
# COMPACT_ATOMS: atom_id res chain seq x y z
N MET A 1 -13.10 6.46 -2.50
CA MET A 1 -11.96 6.25 -1.59
C MET A 1 -11.63 7.59 -0.97
N ALA A 2 -11.52 7.68 0.36
CA ALA A 2 -11.17 8.90 1.06
C ALA A 2 -9.79 8.74 1.69
N GLN A 3 -8.95 9.76 1.58
CA GLN A 3 -7.66 9.77 2.26
C GLN A 3 -7.89 9.86 3.77
N VAL A 4 -7.18 9.02 4.52
CA VAL A 4 -7.17 9.04 5.99
C VAL A 4 -5.81 9.55 6.43
N GLU A 5 -5.76 10.72 7.06
CA GLU A 5 -4.50 11.36 7.48
C GLU A 5 -3.81 10.61 8.63
N ARG A 6 -4.60 10.01 9.52
CA ARG A 6 -4.12 9.22 10.66
C ARG A 6 -5.04 8.03 10.89
N LEU A 7 -4.44 6.86 11.01
CA LEU A 7 -5.13 5.62 11.34
C LEU A 7 -4.88 5.29 12.81
N GLU A 8 -5.93 5.26 13.60
CA GLU A 8 -5.85 4.82 15.00
C GLU A 8 -5.71 3.30 15.08
N ILE A 9 -4.81 2.83 15.94
CA ILE A 9 -4.60 1.41 16.22
C ILE A 9 -4.88 1.20 17.71
N PRO A 10 -6.09 0.77 18.09
CA PRO A 10 -6.41 0.54 19.50
C PRO A 10 -5.54 -0.56 20.14
N PRO A 11 -5.33 -0.53 21.47
CA PRO A 11 -4.56 -1.56 22.16
C PRO A 11 -5.12 -2.97 21.89
N LYS A 12 -4.23 -3.94 21.67
CA LYS A 12 -4.56 -5.35 21.40
C LYS A 12 -5.40 -5.57 20.13
N THR A 13 -5.35 -4.65 19.17
CA THR A 13 -6.00 -4.81 17.87
C THR A 13 -4.98 -4.97 16.75
N ILE A 14 -5.45 -5.52 15.63
CA ILE A 14 -4.68 -5.68 14.41
C ILE A 14 -5.45 -4.96 13.31
N VAL A 15 -4.80 -4.01 12.64
CA VAL A 15 -5.36 -3.38 11.45
C VAL A 15 -4.73 -4.00 10.21
N VAL A 16 -5.57 -4.46 9.29
CA VAL A 16 -5.15 -5.18 8.07
C VAL A 16 -5.38 -4.28 6.86
N PHE A 17 -4.35 -4.16 6.02
CA PHE A 17 -4.45 -3.51 4.73
C PHE A 17 -4.70 -4.57 3.64
N HIS A 18 -5.82 -4.47 2.92
CA HIS A 18 -6.22 -5.46 1.93
C HIS A 18 -7.13 -4.88 0.84
N PRO A 19 -7.16 -5.46 -0.39
CA PRO A 19 -8.16 -5.18 -1.44
C PRO A 19 -9.59 -5.04 -0.88
N GLY A 20 -10.23 -3.90 -1.12
CA GLY A 20 -11.58 -3.60 -0.62
C GLY A 20 -11.67 -3.02 0.80
N GLY A 21 -10.54 -2.89 1.52
CA GLY A 21 -10.44 -2.29 2.84
C GLY A 21 -9.46 -1.12 2.88
N TYR A 22 -8.66 -1.04 3.95
CA TYR A 22 -7.60 -0.04 4.04
C TYR A 22 -6.51 -0.31 3.00
N HIS A 23 -6.12 0.74 2.27
CA HIS A 23 -5.05 0.69 1.28
C HIS A 23 -4.01 1.77 1.54
N LEU A 24 -2.75 1.37 1.44
CA LEU A 24 -1.64 2.31 1.40
C LEU A 24 -1.46 2.78 -0.05
N MET A 25 -1.69 4.06 -0.28
CA MET A 25 -1.50 4.68 -1.59
C MET A 25 -0.11 5.28 -1.68
N LEU A 26 0.66 4.88 -2.69
CA LEU A 26 1.91 5.52 -3.03
C LEU A 26 1.61 6.71 -3.96
N HIS A 27 1.80 7.92 -3.44
CA HIS A 27 1.74 9.14 -4.26
C HIS A 27 3.11 9.41 -4.87
N GLU A 28 3.14 9.77 -6.15
CA GLU A 28 4.33 10.26 -6.86
C GLU A 28 5.56 9.34 -6.83
N SER A 29 5.41 8.08 -7.26
CA SER A 29 6.59 7.28 -7.60
C SER A 29 7.33 7.93 -8.78
N LYS A 30 8.44 8.63 -8.53
CA LYS A 30 9.32 9.22 -9.56
C LYS A 30 9.79 8.19 -10.60
N ARG A 31 9.67 6.91 -10.28
CA ARG A 31 10.02 5.78 -11.13
C ARG A 31 8.80 4.89 -11.32
N ARG A 32 8.58 4.44 -12.56
CA ARG A 32 7.60 3.39 -12.88
C ARG A 32 7.99 2.11 -12.14
N LEU A 33 7.16 1.71 -11.19
CA LEU A 33 7.32 0.45 -10.46
C LEU A 33 7.05 -0.73 -11.40
N LYS A 34 7.90 -1.76 -11.36
CA LYS A 34 7.73 -3.01 -12.11
C LYS A 34 7.51 -4.17 -11.17
N ALA A 35 6.84 -5.21 -11.66
CA ALA A 35 6.66 -6.45 -10.90
C ALA A 35 8.03 -7.05 -10.54
N GLY A 36 8.18 -7.45 -9.27
CA GLY A 36 9.44 -7.93 -8.71
C GLY A 36 10.32 -6.84 -8.12
N ASP A 37 10.04 -5.56 -8.37
CA ASP A 37 10.73 -4.47 -7.68
C ASP A 37 10.44 -4.54 -6.18
N LYS A 38 11.45 -4.20 -5.39
CA LYS A 38 11.33 -4.03 -3.94
C LYS A 38 11.22 -2.55 -3.63
N VAL A 39 10.29 -2.22 -2.76
CA VAL A 39 10.14 -0.85 -2.29
C VAL A 39 10.12 -0.88 -0.77
N ASP A 40 10.99 -0.07 -0.20
CA ASP A 40 11.07 0.13 1.25
C ASP A 40 10.23 1.35 1.62
N PHE A 41 9.40 1.19 2.65
CA PHE A 41 8.61 2.28 3.22
C PHE A 41 8.78 2.29 4.73
N THR A 42 8.86 3.47 5.30
CA THR A 42 8.93 3.65 6.75
C THR A 42 7.57 4.12 7.26
N LEU A 43 7.00 3.38 8.20
CA LEU A 43 5.79 3.75 8.92
C LEU A 43 6.20 4.46 10.20
N HIS A 44 5.80 5.73 10.31
CA HIS A 44 6.03 6.53 11.52
C HIS A 44 4.81 6.43 12.43
N PHE A 45 5.03 5.93 13.65
CA PHE A 45 3.97 5.83 14.66
C PHE A 45 4.03 7.03 15.59
N SER A 46 2.88 7.44 16.13
CA SER A 46 2.80 8.54 17.10
C SER A 46 3.55 8.29 18.40
N SER A 47 3.91 7.02 18.68
CA SER A 47 4.79 6.66 19.80
C SER A 47 6.26 7.05 19.59
N GLY A 48 6.62 7.53 18.39
CA GLY A 48 8.01 7.78 17.99
C GLY A 48 8.71 6.54 17.41
N GLN A 49 8.03 5.40 17.36
CA GLN A 49 8.57 4.21 16.70
C GLN A 49 8.50 4.36 15.18
N GLU A 50 9.54 3.90 14.50
CA GLU A 50 9.61 3.81 13.05
C GLU A 50 9.73 2.34 12.66
N VAL A 51 8.91 1.90 11.69
CA VAL A 51 8.96 0.52 11.19
C VAL A 51 9.20 0.57 9.70
N THR A 52 10.36 0.09 9.27
CA THR A 52 10.68 -0.10 7.86
C THR A 52 10.09 -1.41 7.36
N VAL A 53 9.29 -1.33 6.30
CA VAL A 53 8.66 -2.47 5.65
C VAL A 53 9.20 -2.57 4.22
N ASN A 54 9.79 -3.73 3.90
CA ASN A 54 10.15 -4.09 2.54
C ASN A 54 8.95 -4.77 1.87
N ALA A 55 8.42 -4.17 0.82
CA ALA A 55 7.32 -4.73 0.03
C ALA A 55 7.75 -5.00 -1.41
N VAL A 56 7.33 -6.16 -1.93
CA VAL A 56 7.60 -6.57 -3.31
C VAL A 56 6.39 -6.21 -4.16
N ILE A 57 6.61 -5.50 -5.26
CA ILE A 57 5.58 -5.14 -6.21
C ILE A 57 5.10 -6.40 -6.94
N LYS A 58 3.81 -6.70 -6.79
CA LYS A 58 3.14 -7.80 -7.50
C LYS A 58 2.21 -7.20 -8.55
N ARG A 59 2.03 -7.92 -9.66
CA ARG A 59 0.94 -7.58 -10.59
C ARG A 59 -0.37 -7.94 -9.90
N ASP A 60 -1.36 -7.07 -10.05
CA ASP A 60 -2.71 -7.39 -9.64
C ASP A 60 -3.27 -8.43 -10.62
N PRO A 61 -3.61 -9.65 -10.16
CA PRO A 61 -4.16 -10.70 -11.03
C PRO A 61 -5.62 -10.44 -11.43
N GLY A 62 -6.30 -9.45 -10.82
CA GLY A 62 -7.67 -9.04 -11.14
C GLY A 62 -7.76 -7.96 -12.23
N SER A 63 -6.64 -7.34 -12.59
CA SER A 63 -6.50 -6.41 -13.70
C SER A 63 -6.36 -7.21 -15.01
N MET A 64 -7.37 -8.04 -15.32
CA MET A 64 -7.56 -8.52 -16.69
C MET A 64 -7.95 -7.31 -17.53
N ASP A 65 -6.96 -6.83 -18.27
CA ASP A 65 -7.10 -5.92 -19.39
C ASP A 65 -8.15 -6.49 -20.37
N ASN A 66 -9.40 -6.08 -20.21
CA ASN A 66 -10.44 -6.22 -21.23
C ASN A 66 -10.51 -4.90 -22.00
N HIS A 67 -9.41 -4.52 -22.67
CA HIS A 67 -9.49 -3.57 -23.77
C HIS A 67 -9.74 -4.34 -25.07
N GLN A 68 -10.99 -4.78 -25.23
CA GLN A 68 -11.53 -4.96 -26.57
C GLN A 68 -11.69 -3.57 -27.18
N HIS A 69 -10.86 -3.23 -28.15
CA HIS A 69 -11.18 -2.21 -29.14
C HIS A 69 -10.96 -2.82 -30.52
N HIS A 70 -12.01 -2.72 -31.32
CA HIS A 70 -12.17 -3.14 -32.70
C HIS A 70 -11.32 -2.26 -33.63
#